data_AF-A0A2S6CT97-F1
#
_entry.id   AF-A0A2S6CT97-F1
#
_cell.length_a   1.000
_cell.length_b   1.000
_cell.length_c   1.000
_cell.angle_alpha   90.00
_cell.angle_beta   90.00
_cell.angle_gamma   90.00
#
_symmetry.space_group_name_H-M   'P 1'
#
loop_
_entity.id
_entity.type
_entity.pdbx_description
1 polymer ?
#
loop_
_entity_poly.entity_id
_entity_poly.type
_entity_poly.pdbx_seq_one_letter_code
_entity_poly.pdbx_strand_id
1 'polypeptide(L)'
;MLNKSLPNQISTVVFIDTAVSDYQTLQTGVVQGVESVIISPNRDGIEQITEFFRQHTPISTVHIVSHGSPGCLYLGNGQLNLDNISKYADLLQTWQSKSILLYGCNVAAGDAGEEFIHKLHQITTATISASTTKTGNAALGGNWQLEVNIPVTETFHGTSLHLSDIVADTLNTYQGIFAPTLVGEWDFLYHACAVTVAGNYAYAVGAGLKIIDISNPTTPTLKGSYNTSGAARGVQVVGNYAYVADWNSGLQIIDISNPTTPTLKSSYDTSNLAWDVKVVGNYAYVADGFGGLKIINVSEFTNQAPTNLTLFTSTVAENQIIGTVVGNLSSTDPNTGDTFTYSLVTGDGATDNNFFTITNNQLTTNSVFDFETKNSYSIRVKTTDQGGLSFEKQLTIGVTDVNENFTTTSQQNIIVVQNGDNTITSTFANLQQNDTLQVGTGTDTLIITGGTVDDSISINANNTPNQLDIPGTTVLGFERFDLSGFAGTVSFNGTAGNDWIKGGTGNDDLTGGDGNDYLNGGTGADLLIGGGGNDTYVLDNTGDIIAEGLNGGIDTVESSITWTLKTNLENLTLTGTTAINGTGNNLNNIITGNSA
;
A
#
# COMPACT_ATOMS: atom_id res chain seq x y z
N MET A 1 -0.12 -82.54 -8.51
CA MET A 1 -0.95 -82.16 -9.67
C MET A 1 -2.37 -81.99 -9.15
N LEU A 2 -3.08 -80.86 -9.24
CA LEU A 2 -3.03 -79.73 -10.16
C LEU A 2 -3.20 -78.38 -9.42
N ASN A 3 -2.71 -77.34 -10.10
CA ASN A 3 -2.64 -75.92 -9.76
C ASN A 3 -3.92 -75.32 -9.12
N LYS A 4 -3.74 -74.69 -7.95
CA LYS A 4 -4.53 -73.52 -7.56
C LYS A 4 -4.08 -72.35 -8.44
N SER A 5 -4.92 -71.86 -9.34
CA SER A 5 -4.64 -70.60 -10.05
C SER A 5 -4.63 -69.45 -9.04
N LEU A 6 -3.50 -68.78 -8.92
CA LEU A 6 -3.38 -67.48 -8.25
C LEU A 6 -4.36 -66.47 -8.90
N PRO A 7 -4.93 -65.52 -8.15
CA PRO A 7 -5.64 -64.39 -8.76
C PRO A 7 -4.65 -63.61 -9.65
N ASN A 8 -5.07 -63.26 -10.87
CA ASN A 8 -4.27 -62.48 -11.82
C ASN A 8 -3.67 -61.24 -11.14
N GLN A 9 -2.35 -61.17 -11.03
CA GLN A 9 -1.65 -59.97 -10.60
C GLN A 9 -1.69 -58.94 -11.74
N ILE A 10 -2.24 -57.76 -11.48
CA ILE A 10 -2.40 -56.69 -12.47
C ILE A 10 -1.09 -55.92 -12.57
N SER A 11 -0.30 -56.19 -13.61
CA SER A 11 0.98 -55.51 -13.85
C SER A 11 0.85 -54.26 -14.74
N THR A 12 -0.24 -54.15 -15.50
CA THR A 12 -0.46 -53.10 -16.51
C THR A 12 -1.86 -52.50 -16.40
N VAL A 13 -1.94 -51.17 -16.45
CA VAL A 13 -3.21 -50.42 -16.41
C VAL A 13 -3.25 -49.33 -17.48
N VAL A 14 -4.43 -49.07 -18.03
CA VAL A 14 -4.73 -47.96 -18.94
C VAL A 14 -5.72 -47.02 -18.29
N PHE A 15 -5.31 -45.78 -18.06
CA PHE A 15 -6.21 -44.69 -17.70
C PHE A 15 -6.69 -43.98 -18.95
N ILE A 16 -8.00 -43.79 -19.06
CA ILE A 16 -8.62 -43.11 -20.20
C ILE A 16 -9.46 -41.95 -19.67
N ASP A 17 -9.11 -40.74 -20.11
CA ASP A 17 -9.85 -39.55 -19.75
C ASP A 17 -11.19 -39.45 -20.50
N THR A 18 -12.27 -39.10 -19.79
CA THR A 18 -13.61 -38.96 -20.39
C THR A 18 -13.71 -37.83 -21.40
N ALA A 19 -12.80 -36.84 -21.36
CA ALA A 19 -12.73 -35.80 -22.37
C ALA A 19 -12.21 -36.33 -23.72
N VAL A 20 -11.53 -37.48 -23.75
CA VAL A 20 -11.12 -38.14 -25.00
C VAL A 20 -12.38 -38.60 -25.75
N SER A 21 -12.53 -38.16 -26.99
CA SER A 21 -13.70 -38.54 -27.79
C SER A 21 -13.69 -40.02 -28.12
N ASP A 22 -14.87 -40.65 -28.01
CA ASP A 22 -15.08 -42.09 -28.20
C ASP A 22 -14.25 -42.96 -27.23
N TYR A 23 -13.99 -42.44 -26.02
CA TYR A 23 -13.26 -43.16 -24.98
C TYR A 23 -13.88 -44.53 -24.64
N GLN A 24 -15.20 -44.71 -24.81
CA GLN A 24 -15.88 -45.99 -24.56
C GLN A 24 -15.42 -47.06 -25.55
N THR A 25 -15.23 -46.70 -26.82
CA THR A 25 -14.69 -47.59 -27.83
C THR A 25 -13.23 -47.94 -27.53
N LEU A 26 -12.43 -46.95 -27.12
CA LEU A 26 -11.06 -47.19 -26.67
C LEU A 26 -11.00 -48.12 -25.46
N GLN A 27 -11.89 -47.94 -24.49
CA GLN A 27 -12.00 -48.77 -23.30
C GLN A 27 -12.36 -50.22 -23.66
N THR A 28 -13.34 -50.40 -24.55
CA THR A 28 -13.80 -51.72 -24.99
C THR A 28 -12.72 -52.46 -25.79
N GLY A 29 -11.80 -51.71 -26.43
CA GLY A 29 -10.66 -52.25 -27.15
C GLY A 29 -9.48 -52.70 -26.28
N VAL A 30 -9.47 -52.42 -24.97
CA VAL A 30 -8.37 -52.83 -24.08
C VAL A 30 -8.31 -54.36 -23.99
N VAL A 31 -7.13 -54.93 -24.24
CA VAL A 31 -6.91 -56.38 -24.33
C VAL A 31 -7.13 -57.09 -22.98
N GLN A 32 -7.55 -58.35 -23.05
CA GLN A 32 -7.77 -59.19 -21.87
C GLN A 32 -6.49 -59.32 -21.04
N GLY A 33 -6.55 -58.99 -19.75
CA GLY A 33 -5.41 -59.03 -18.82
C GLY A 33 -4.78 -57.67 -18.53
N VAL A 34 -5.23 -56.59 -19.20
CA VAL A 34 -4.90 -55.20 -18.86
C VAL A 34 -6.11 -54.54 -18.22
N GLU A 35 -5.92 -53.87 -17.10
CA GLU A 35 -7.01 -53.14 -16.43
C GLU A 35 -7.24 -51.78 -17.11
N SER A 36 -8.51 -51.39 -17.29
CA SER A 36 -8.87 -50.06 -17.81
C SER A 36 -9.64 -49.27 -16.77
N VAL A 37 -9.24 -48.01 -16.56
CA VAL A 37 -9.81 -47.10 -15.57
C VAL A 37 -10.22 -45.81 -16.25
N ILE A 38 -11.45 -45.37 -16.01
CA ILE A 38 -11.96 -44.11 -16.56
C ILE A 38 -11.72 -42.97 -15.57
N ILE A 39 -11.09 -41.90 -16.03
CA ILE A 39 -10.88 -40.68 -15.24
C ILE A 39 -12.15 -39.84 -15.29
N SER A 40 -12.74 -39.60 -14.13
CA SER A 40 -13.95 -38.79 -13.99
C SER A 40 -13.66 -37.32 -14.31
N PRO A 41 -14.54 -36.64 -15.06
CA PRO A 41 -14.35 -35.23 -15.43
C PRO A 41 -14.56 -34.27 -14.26
N ASN A 42 -15.09 -34.75 -13.12
CA ASN A 42 -15.46 -33.91 -11.97
C ASN A 42 -14.44 -33.94 -10.82
N ARG A 43 -13.32 -34.64 -11.00
CA ARG A 43 -12.27 -34.79 -9.98
C ARG A 43 -10.91 -34.57 -10.63
N ASP A 44 -9.92 -34.22 -9.80
CA ASP A 44 -8.54 -34.09 -10.26
C ASP A 44 -8.02 -35.46 -10.74
N GLY A 45 -7.47 -35.51 -11.95
CA GLY A 45 -7.03 -36.78 -12.53
C GLY A 45 -5.75 -37.35 -11.90
N ILE A 46 -4.85 -36.50 -11.40
CA ILE A 46 -3.62 -36.95 -10.72
C ILE A 46 -3.96 -37.58 -9.37
N GLU A 47 -4.91 -37.01 -8.63
CA GLU A 47 -5.44 -37.61 -7.41
C GLU A 47 -6.09 -38.97 -7.67
N GLN A 48 -6.93 -39.08 -8.70
CA GLN A 48 -7.61 -40.34 -9.06
C GLN A 48 -6.61 -41.46 -9.41
N ILE A 49 -5.60 -41.16 -10.24
CA ILE A 49 -4.56 -42.13 -10.61
C ILE A 49 -3.75 -42.55 -9.37
N THR A 50 -3.41 -41.59 -8.50
CA THR A 50 -2.65 -41.86 -7.27
C THR A 50 -3.43 -42.71 -6.27
N GLU A 51 -4.73 -42.44 -6.10
CA GLU A 51 -5.63 -43.26 -5.29
C GLU A 51 -5.68 -44.71 -5.80
N PHE A 52 -5.75 -44.88 -7.11
CA PHE A 52 -5.76 -46.20 -7.73
C PHE A 52 -4.47 -46.98 -7.44
N PHE A 53 -3.30 -46.35 -7.57
CA PHE A 53 -2.01 -46.98 -7.28
C PHE A 53 -1.84 -47.39 -5.81
N ARG A 54 -2.46 -46.67 -4.87
CA ARG A 54 -2.43 -47.05 -3.44
C ARG A 54 -3.23 -48.32 -3.16
N GLN A 55 -4.25 -48.59 -3.96
CA GLN A 55 -5.15 -49.73 -3.78
C GLN A 55 -4.72 -50.97 -4.57
N HIS A 56 -3.88 -50.80 -5.60
CA HIS A 56 -3.51 -51.87 -6.53
C HIS A 56 -1.98 -51.96 -6.69
N THR A 57 -1.36 -52.98 -6.07
CA THR A 57 0.07 -53.28 -6.22
C THR A 57 0.33 -54.79 -6.44
N PRO A 58 1.33 -55.17 -7.26
CA PRO A 58 2.27 -54.30 -7.97
C PRO A 58 1.86 -53.95 -9.41
N ILE A 59 1.75 -52.65 -9.72
CA ILE A 59 1.61 -52.11 -11.09
C ILE A 59 2.97 -51.61 -11.58
N SER A 60 3.44 -52.15 -12.70
CA SER A 60 4.72 -51.78 -13.33
C SER A 60 4.55 -50.91 -14.57
N THR A 61 3.44 -51.02 -15.30
CA THR A 61 3.24 -50.30 -16.57
C THR A 61 1.92 -49.53 -16.56
N VAL A 62 1.98 -48.26 -16.95
CA VAL A 62 0.86 -47.33 -16.89
C VAL A 62 0.72 -46.64 -18.24
N HIS A 63 -0.43 -46.78 -18.88
CA HIS A 63 -0.80 -45.98 -20.05
C HIS A 63 -1.77 -44.89 -19.60
N ILE A 64 -1.56 -43.65 -20.04
CA ILE A 64 -2.46 -42.53 -19.79
C ILE A 64 -2.88 -41.96 -21.15
N VAL A 65 -4.16 -42.13 -21.46
CA VAL A 65 -4.81 -41.61 -22.67
C VAL A 65 -5.65 -40.40 -22.28
N SER A 66 -5.27 -39.23 -22.77
CA SER A 66 -5.84 -37.95 -22.34
C SER A 66 -5.71 -36.89 -23.42
N HIS A 67 -6.32 -35.73 -23.22
CA HIS A 67 -5.96 -34.56 -24.02
C HIS A 67 -4.66 -33.95 -23.52
N GLY A 68 -3.96 -33.27 -24.42
CA GLY A 68 -2.75 -32.56 -24.08
C GLY A 68 -2.44 -31.45 -25.06
N SER A 69 -1.38 -30.73 -24.75
CA SER A 69 -0.70 -29.79 -25.64
C SER A 69 0.79 -29.82 -25.26
N PRO A 70 1.69 -29.18 -26.03
CA PRO A 70 3.11 -29.14 -25.69
C PRO A 70 3.33 -28.76 -24.22
N GLY A 71 3.85 -29.70 -23.40
CA GLY A 71 4.14 -29.50 -21.98
C GLY A 71 2.94 -29.53 -21.02
N CYS A 72 1.77 -30.01 -21.44
CA CYS A 72 0.57 -30.05 -20.61
C CYS A 72 -0.31 -31.29 -20.88
N LEU A 73 -0.78 -31.92 -19.80
CA LEU A 73 -1.80 -32.99 -19.81
C LEU A 73 -3.09 -32.49 -19.15
N TYR A 74 -4.24 -32.79 -19.74
CA TYR A 74 -5.55 -32.54 -19.15
C TYR A 74 -6.13 -33.85 -18.62
N LEU A 75 -6.36 -33.92 -17.30
CA LEU A 75 -6.82 -35.13 -16.62
C LEU A 75 -7.95 -34.78 -15.63
N GLY A 76 -9.15 -35.26 -15.91
CA GLY A 76 -10.37 -34.96 -15.17
C GLY A 76 -10.75 -33.48 -15.29
N ASN A 77 -10.92 -32.79 -14.16
CA ASN A 77 -11.09 -31.33 -14.13
C ASN A 77 -9.76 -30.56 -13.95
N GLY A 78 -8.63 -31.28 -13.90
CA GLY A 78 -7.31 -30.73 -13.65
C GLY A 78 -6.44 -30.69 -14.91
N GLN A 79 -5.33 -29.96 -14.81
CA GLN A 79 -4.25 -30.01 -15.78
C GLN A 79 -2.92 -30.20 -15.06
N LEU A 80 -1.98 -30.92 -15.67
CA LEU A 80 -0.62 -31.07 -15.20
C LEU A 80 0.33 -30.45 -16.23
N ASN A 81 1.05 -29.41 -15.84
CA ASN A 81 1.97 -28.65 -16.70
C ASN A 81 3.16 -28.09 -15.90
N LEU A 82 4.12 -27.44 -16.58
CA LEU A 82 5.33 -26.91 -15.94
C LEU A 82 5.07 -25.94 -14.78
N ASP A 83 4.00 -25.14 -14.85
CA ASP A 83 3.67 -24.14 -13.82
C ASP A 83 3.18 -24.78 -12.52
N ASN A 84 2.54 -25.96 -12.61
CA ASN A 84 1.87 -26.58 -11.47
C ASN A 84 2.42 -27.96 -11.07
N ILE A 85 3.29 -28.59 -11.87
CA ILE A 85 3.82 -29.94 -11.62
C ILE A 85 4.50 -30.07 -10.24
N SER A 86 5.14 -29.00 -9.76
CA SER A 86 5.76 -28.97 -8.43
C SER A 86 4.74 -29.07 -7.29
N LYS A 87 3.49 -28.63 -7.48
CA LYS A 87 2.41 -28.75 -6.48
C LYS A 87 1.97 -30.20 -6.30
N TYR A 88 2.13 -31.03 -7.34
CA TYR A 88 1.78 -32.46 -7.32
C TYR A 88 2.95 -33.36 -6.91
N ALA A 89 4.10 -32.80 -6.50
CA ALA A 89 5.32 -33.56 -6.27
C ALA A 89 5.14 -34.74 -5.30
N ASP A 90 4.46 -34.53 -4.17
CA ASP A 90 4.21 -35.57 -3.17
C ASP A 90 3.33 -36.72 -3.71
N LEU A 91 2.37 -36.39 -4.57
CA LEU A 91 1.51 -37.39 -5.22
C LEU A 91 2.28 -38.15 -6.30
N LEU A 92 3.02 -37.44 -7.15
CA LEU A 92 3.78 -38.00 -8.27
C LEU A 92 4.97 -38.86 -7.81
N GLN A 93 5.60 -38.58 -6.67
CA GLN A 93 6.63 -39.46 -6.10
C GLN A 93 6.12 -40.87 -5.81
N THR A 94 4.81 -41.04 -5.58
CA THR A 94 4.22 -42.38 -5.39
C THR A 94 4.13 -43.18 -6.69
N TRP A 95 4.40 -42.55 -7.84
CA TRP A 95 4.40 -43.19 -9.15
C TRP A 95 5.77 -43.80 -9.51
N GLN A 96 6.72 -43.80 -8.57
CA GLN A 96 8.04 -44.41 -8.72
C GLN A 96 8.01 -45.88 -9.10
N SER A 97 9.09 -46.34 -9.75
CA SER A 97 9.26 -47.73 -10.22
C SER A 97 8.21 -48.20 -11.25
N LYS A 98 7.62 -47.25 -11.99
CA LYS A 98 6.67 -47.51 -13.09
C LYS A 98 7.27 -47.10 -14.44
N SER A 99 6.75 -47.69 -15.51
CA SER A 99 6.89 -47.19 -16.88
C SER A 99 5.60 -46.47 -17.27
N ILE A 100 5.70 -45.16 -17.53
CA ILE A 100 4.55 -44.28 -17.82
C ILE A 100 4.55 -43.93 -19.30
N LEU A 101 3.46 -44.29 -19.98
CA LEU A 101 3.24 -44.06 -21.41
C LEU A 101 2.15 -43.00 -21.58
N LEU A 102 2.51 -41.84 -22.12
CA LEU A 102 1.66 -40.65 -22.22
C LEU A 102 1.17 -40.43 -23.65
N TYR A 103 -0.14 -40.62 -23.82
CA TYR A 103 -0.89 -40.39 -25.06
C TYR A 103 -1.73 -39.12 -24.90
N GLY A 104 -1.05 -37.98 -24.74
CA GLY A 104 -1.68 -36.65 -24.67
C GLY A 104 -1.30 -35.87 -25.92
N CYS A 105 -2.27 -35.45 -26.74
CA CYS A 105 -2.04 -34.82 -28.05
C CYS A 105 -0.76 -34.00 -28.07
N ASN A 106 0.32 -34.53 -28.68
CA ASN A 106 1.63 -33.90 -28.79
C ASN A 106 2.28 -33.34 -27.50
N VAL A 107 2.02 -33.95 -26.34
CA VAL A 107 2.48 -33.52 -25.01
C VAL A 107 4.00 -33.32 -24.91
N ALA A 108 4.79 -34.09 -25.65
CA ALA A 108 6.25 -33.99 -25.65
C ALA A 108 6.80 -33.14 -26.80
N ALA A 109 5.96 -32.42 -27.54
CA ALA A 109 6.38 -31.63 -28.69
C ALA A 109 7.08 -30.33 -28.26
N GLY A 110 8.18 -30.00 -28.97
CA GLY A 110 8.92 -28.74 -28.76
C GLY A 110 9.54 -28.61 -27.37
N ASP A 111 10.18 -27.46 -27.13
CA ASP A 111 10.98 -27.20 -25.93
C ASP A 111 10.17 -27.36 -24.63
N ALA A 112 8.92 -26.87 -24.62
CA ALA A 112 8.02 -26.98 -23.47
C ALA A 112 7.63 -28.45 -23.17
N GLY A 113 7.42 -29.26 -24.22
CA GLY A 113 7.12 -30.68 -24.06
C GLY A 113 8.32 -31.45 -23.53
N GLU A 114 9.52 -31.21 -24.08
CA GLU A 114 10.75 -31.84 -23.62
C GLU A 114 11.03 -31.53 -22.14
N GLU A 115 10.96 -30.25 -21.75
CA GLU A 115 11.16 -29.83 -20.36
C GLU A 115 10.14 -30.47 -19.41
N PHE A 116 8.87 -30.53 -19.82
CA PHE A 116 7.80 -31.14 -19.02
C PHE A 116 8.06 -32.63 -18.75
N ILE A 117 8.41 -33.41 -19.77
CA ILE A 117 8.70 -34.85 -19.63
C ILE A 117 9.95 -35.06 -18.75
N HIS A 118 10.98 -34.22 -18.92
CA HIS A 118 12.17 -34.25 -18.04
C HIS A 118 11.82 -33.97 -16.58
N LYS A 119 10.98 -32.95 -16.31
CA LYS A 119 10.55 -32.59 -14.96
C LYS A 119 9.70 -33.69 -14.32
N LEU A 120 8.81 -34.30 -15.09
CA LEU A 120 7.98 -35.42 -14.64
C LEU A 120 8.84 -36.63 -14.29
N HIS A 121 9.87 -36.94 -15.09
CA HIS A 121 10.83 -38.01 -14.80
C HIS A 121 11.61 -37.72 -13.52
N GLN A 122 12.10 -36.49 -13.33
CA GLN A 122 12.84 -36.10 -12.13
C GLN A 122 12.03 -36.28 -10.84
N ILE A 123 10.73 -35.96 -10.87
CA ILE A 123 9.85 -36.06 -9.71
C ILE A 123 9.45 -37.51 -9.43
N THR A 124 9.08 -38.26 -10.48
CA THR A 124 8.55 -39.62 -10.34
C THR A 124 9.64 -40.67 -10.23
N THR A 125 10.82 -40.44 -10.79
CA THR A 125 11.88 -41.43 -11.09
C THR A 125 11.42 -42.58 -12.00
N ALA A 126 10.22 -42.48 -12.58
CA ALA A 126 9.65 -43.44 -13.53
C ALA A 126 10.29 -43.31 -14.90
N THR A 127 10.30 -44.37 -15.70
CA THR A 127 10.60 -44.23 -17.14
C THR A 127 9.39 -43.61 -17.82
N ILE A 128 9.61 -42.65 -18.73
CA ILE A 128 8.52 -41.92 -19.39
C ILE A 128 8.68 -42.02 -20.90
N SER A 129 7.62 -42.48 -21.55
CA SER A 129 7.47 -42.45 -23.00
C SER A 129 6.29 -41.55 -23.37
N ALA A 130 6.46 -40.63 -24.31
CA ALA A 130 5.44 -39.61 -24.62
C ALA A 130 5.40 -39.24 -26.11
N SER A 131 4.22 -38.85 -26.59
CA SER A 131 4.01 -38.49 -28.00
C SER A 131 4.46 -37.05 -28.30
N THR A 132 5.27 -36.86 -29.35
CA THR A 132 5.61 -35.54 -29.92
C THR A 132 4.70 -35.16 -31.08
N THR A 133 3.96 -36.12 -31.62
CA THR A 133 2.96 -35.87 -32.66
C THR A 133 1.55 -35.99 -32.09
N LYS A 134 0.56 -35.51 -32.84
CA LYS A 134 -0.83 -35.56 -32.41
C LYS A 134 -1.24 -37.02 -32.20
N THR A 135 -1.68 -37.38 -31.01
CA THR A 135 -2.19 -38.74 -30.78
C THR A 135 -3.56 -38.92 -31.44
N GLY A 136 -3.80 -40.04 -32.13
CA GLY A 136 -5.14 -40.39 -32.68
C GLY A 136 -5.14 -40.78 -34.17
N ASN A 137 -6.22 -40.45 -34.88
CA ASN A 137 -6.48 -40.93 -36.25
C ASN A 137 -5.45 -40.43 -37.29
N ALA A 138 -4.84 -41.37 -38.01
CA ALA A 138 -3.93 -41.17 -39.13
C ALA A 138 -4.50 -40.32 -40.28
N ALA A 139 -5.79 -40.46 -40.59
CA ALA A 139 -6.46 -39.64 -41.62
C ALA A 139 -6.55 -38.15 -41.24
N LEU A 140 -6.40 -37.81 -39.95
CA LEU A 140 -6.41 -36.45 -39.43
C LEU A 140 -5.04 -36.01 -38.92
N GLY A 141 -3.99 -36.67 -39.41
CA GLY A 141 -2.59 -36.37 -39.12
C GLY A 141 -2.10 -36.84 -37.75
N GLY A 142 -2.84 -37.71 -37.05
CA GLY A 142 -2.44 -38.27 -35.76
C GLY A 142 -1.85 -39.68 -35.86
N ASN A 143 -1.15 -40.14 -34.83
CA ASN A 143 -0.72 -41.54 -34.72
C ASN A 143 -0.70 -41.98 -33.24
N TRP A 144 -0.24 -43.19 -32.94
CA TRP A 144 -0.15 -43.69 -31.56
C TRP A 144 1.29 -44.02 -31.15
N GLN A 145 2.27 -43.38 -31.80
CA GLN A 145 3.69 -43.53 -31.49
C GLN A 145 4.08 -42.67 -30.29
N LEU A 146 5.07 -43.13 -29.54
CA LEU A 146 5.68 -42.40 -28.42
C LEU A 146 7.13 -42.14 -28.79
N GLU A 147 7.39 -40.95 -29.30
CA GLU A 147 8.67 -40.59 -29.92
C GLU A 147 9.72 -40.11 -28.91
N VAL A 148 9.31 -39.67 -27.71
CA VAL A 148 10.21 -39.26 -26.62
C VAL A 148 10.26 -40.34 -25.55
N ASN A 149 11.47 -40.65 -25.06
CA ASN A 149 11.74 -41.66 -24.03
C ASN A 149 12.80 -41.17 -23.03
N ILE A 150 12.51 -41.22 -21.73
CA ILE A 150 13.42 -40.80 -20.65
C ILE A 150 13.53 -41.91 -19.59
N PRO A 151 14.75 -42.32 -19.17
CA PRO A 151 16.06 -41.86 -19.65
C PRO A 151 16.41 -42.42 -21.04
N VAL A 152 17.21 -41.66 -21.80
CA VAL A 152 17.56 -41.92 -23.22
C VAL A 152 18.38 -43.22 -23.44
N THR A 153 18.79 -43.90 -22.36
CA THR A 153 19.67 -45.08 -22.38
C THR A 153 18.98 -46.41 -22.65
N GLU A 154 17.66 -46.45 -22.74
CA GLU A 154 16.93 -47.70 -22.94
C GLU A 154 16.23 -47.74 -24.31
N THR A 155 16.54 -48.76 -25.12
CA THR A 155 15.70 -49.17 -26.24
C THR A 155 14.33 -49.58 -25.70
N PHE A 156 13.33 -48.71 -25.89
CA PHE A 156 11.88 -48.95 -25.79
C PHE A 156 11.46 -50.21 -24.99
N HIS A 157 11.19 -50.07 -23.68
CA HIS A 157 10.77 -51.18 -22.80
C HIS A 157 9.27 -51.44 -22.71
N GLY A 158 8.43 -50.72 -23.45
CA GLY A 158 7.01 -51.03 -23.52
C GLY A 158 6.72 -51.87 -24.75
N THR A 159 5.89 -52.91 -24.65
CA THR A 159 5.06 -53.23 -25.81
C THR A 159 4.27 -51.95 -26.09
N SER A 160 4.60 -51.24 -27.17
CA SER A 160 3.72 -50.19 -27.68
C SER A 160 2.34 -50.81 -27.68
N LEU A 161 1.32 -50.10 -27.20
CA LEU A 161 -0.05 -50.59 -27.32
C LEU A 161 -0.22 -50.89 -28.81
N HIS A 162 -0.14 -52.18 -29.19
CA HIS A 162 -0.22 -52.63 -30.57
C HIS A 162 -1.70 -52.54 -30.90
N LEU A 163 -2.21 -51.31 -30.98
CA LEU A 163 -3.52 -50.94 -31.49
C LEU A 163 -3.68 -51.39 -32.94
N SER A 164 -2.60 -51.82 -33.61
CA SER A 164 -2.69 -52.56 -34.88
C SER A 164 -3.55 -53.83 -34.77
N ASP A 165 -3.62 -54.44 -33.58
CA ASP A 165 -4.44 -55.64 -33.33
C ASP A 165 -5.82 -55.28 -32.76
N ILE A 166 -6.04 -54.00 -32.40
CA ILE A 166 -7.35 -53.41 -32.09
C ILE A 166 -7.92 -52.89 -33.41
N VAL A 167 -8.53 -53.81 -34.16
CA VAL A 167 -9.54 -53.62 -35.20
C VAL A 167 -9.28 -52.41 -36.13
N ALA A 168 -8.66 -52.68 -37.28
CA ALA A 168 -8.43 -51.71 -38.36
C ALA A 168 -9.70 -50.91 -38.79
N ASP A 169 -10.91 -51.42 -38.54
CA ASP A 169 -12.16 -50.71 -38.82
C ASP A 169 -12.49 -49.58 -37.83
N THR A 170 -12.02 -49.66 -36.58
CA THR A 170 -12.26 -48.64 -35.55
C THR A 170 -11.37 -47.40 -35.74
N LEU A 171 -10.14 -47.61 -36.22
CA LEU A 171 -9.21 -46.52 -36.56
C LEU A 171 -9.59 -45.80 -37.87
N ASN A 172 -10.24 -46.48 -38.81
CA ASN A 172 -10.67 -45.91 -40.10
C ASN A 172 -11.96 -45.07 -40.03
N THR A 173 -12.78 -45.24 -38.99
CA THR A 173 -14.08 -44.55 -38.82
C THR A 173 -14.07 -43.43 -37.77
N TYR A 174 -12.94 -43.21 -37.10
CA TYR A 174 -12.75 -42.16 -36.09
C TYR A 174 -12.83 -40.75 -36.71
N GLN A 175 -14.01 -40.12 -36.72
CA GLN A 175 -14.28 -38.86 -37.44
C GLN A 175 -13.43 -37.64 -36.99
N GLY A 176 -12.79 -37.70 -35.82
CA GLY A 176 -12.05 -36.59 -35.23
C GLY A 176 -12.79 -35.25 -35.14
N ILE A 177 -12.14 -34.33 -34.44
CA ILE A 177 -12.80 -33.43 -33.48
C ILE A 177 -12.67 -31.96 -33.92
N PHE A 178 -13.14 -31.59 -35.13
CA PHE A 178 -13.21 -30.17 -35.52
C PHE A 178 -14.40 -29.82 -36.43
N ALA A 179 -15.50 -30.57 -36.38
CA ALA A 179 -16.76 -30.02 -36.87
C ALA A 179 -17.34 -29.12 -35.76
N PRO A 180 -17.54 -27.81 -35.98
CA PRO A 180 -18.37 -27.01 -35.08
C PRO A 180 -19.72 -27.71 -34.89
N THR A 181 -20.08 -28.01 -33.64
CA THR A 181 -21.37 -28.60 -33.31
C THR A 181 -22.28 -27.51 -32.77
N LEU A 182 -23.51 -27.45 -33.29
CA LEU A 182 -24.52 -26.51 -32.78
C LEU A 182 -24.91 -26.94 -31.36
N VAL A 183 -24.61 -26.09 -30.37
CA VAL A 183 -24.93 -26.33 -28.95
C VAL A 183 -26.35 -25.85 -28.59
N GLY A 184 -26.81 -24.77 -29.22
CA GLY A 184 -28.14 -24.19 -29.05
C GLY A 184 -28.36 -23.02 -29.99
N GLU A 185 -29.61 -22.63 -30.18
CA GLU A 185 -30.03 -21.61 -31.14
C GLU A 185 -31.08 -20.68 -30.52
N TRP A 186 -31.03 -19.40 -30.90
CA TRP A 186 -32.03 -18.40 -30.53
C TRP A 186 -32.47 -17.62 -31.77
N ASP A 187 -33.56 -18.06 -32.40
CA ASP A 187 -33.97 -17.69 -33.77
C ASP A 187 -35.03 -16.57 -33.84
N PHE A 188 -34.79 -15.43 -33.18
CA PHE A 188 -35.73 -14.28 -33.20
C PHE A 188 -35.14 -12.98 -33.72
N LEU A 189 -33.90 -13.00 -34.24
CA LEU A 189 -33.30 -11.87 -34.93
C LEU A 189 -33.50 -12.06 -36.42
N TYR A 190 -34.44 -11.30 -37.01
CA TYR A 190 -34.67 -11.29 -38.46
C TYR A 190 -33.38 -11.02 -39.27
N HIS A 191 -32.40 -10.31 -38.68
CA HIS A 191 -31.02 -10.20 -39.17
C HIS A 191 -30.03 -9.95 -38.03
N ALA A 192 -29.37 -10.99 -37.50
CA ALA A 192 -28.26 -10.81 -36.56
C ALA A 192 -27.00 -10.32 -37.31
N CYS A 193 -26.46 -9.17 -36.90
CA CYS A 193 -25.32 -8.53 -37.55
C CYS A 193 -24.02 -8.65 -36.74
N ALA A 194 -24.09 -8.55 -35.42
CA ALA A 194 -22.96 -8.76 -34.52
C ALA A 194 -23.42 -9.28 -33.15
N VAL A 195 -22.48 -9.85 -32.41
CA VAL A 195 -22.70 -10.34 -31.04
C VAL A 195 -21.46 -10.09 -30.19
N THR A 196 -21.67 -9.77 -28.92
CA THR A 196 -20.64 -9.80 -27.88
C THR A 196 -21.16 -10.54 -26.65
N VAL A 197 -20.27 -11.10 -25.83
CA VAL A 197 -20.63 -11.85 -24.62
C VAL A 197 -20.00 -11.15 -23.42
N ALA A 198 -20.81 -10.89 -22.39
CA ALA A 198 -20.33 -10.39 -21.11
C ALA A 198 -21.04 -11.11 -19.96
N GLY A 199 -20.28 -11.88 -19.18
CA GLY A 199 -20.82 -12.76 -18.15
C GLY A 199 -21.76 -13.81 -18.75
N ASN A 200 -22.96 -13.94 -18.16
CA ASN A 200 -23.97 -14.91 -18.58
C ASN A 200 -24.90 -14.39 -19.70
N TYR A 201 -24.56 -13.26 -20.34
CA TYR A 201 -25.40 -12.65 -21.36
C TYR A 201 -24.68 -12.52 -22.70
N ALA A 202 -25.40 -12.86 -23.77
CA ALA A 202 -25.05 -12.49 -25.13
C ALA A 202 -25.82 -11.22 -25.54
N TYR A 203 -25.11 -10.25 -26.09
CA TYR A 203 -25.65 -8.99 -26.58
C TYR A 203 -25.57 -9.02 -28.09
N ALA A 204 -26.71 -9.27 -28.73
CA ALA A 204 -26.80 -9.42 -30.18
C ALA A 204 -27.50 -8.20 -30.78
N VAL A 205 -27.00 -7.74 -31.92
CA VAL A 205 -27.52 -6.56 -32.62
C VAL A 205 -27.96 -6.86 -34.05
N GLY A 206 -28.92 -6.08 -34.53
CA GLY A 206 -29.48 -6.20 -35.88
C GLY A 206 -30.59 -5.19 -36.15
N ALA A 207 -31.79 -5.46 -35.64
CA ALA A 207 -32.93 -4.53 -35.63
C ALA A 207 -32.99 -3.66 -34.34
N GLY A 208 -31.87 -3.58 -33.62
CA GLY A 208 -31.75 -3.08 -32.25
C GLY A 208 -30.87 -3.99 -31.41
N LEU A 209 -30.74 -3.69 -30.12
CA LEU A 209 -30.01 -4.49 -29.13
C LEU A 209 -30.95 -5.52 -28.49
N LYS A 210 -30.55 -6.79 -28.51
CA LYS A 210 -31.17 -7.88 -27.73
C LYS A 210 -30.16 -8.40 -26.71
N ILE A 211 -30.61 -8.58 -25.48
CA ILE A 211 -29.83 -9.16 -24.38
C ILE A 211 -30.41 -10.55 -24.12
N ILE A 212 -29.61 -11.58 -24.34
CA ILE A 212 -29.99 -12.99 -24.25
C ILE A 212 -29.26 -13.61 -23.06
N ASP A 213 -30.00 -14.21 -22.14
CA ASP A 213 -29.46 -15.03 -21.06
C ASP A 213 -28.98 -16.37 -21.64
N ILE A 214 -27.68 -16.62 -21.52
CA ILE A 214 -26.97 -17.80 -22.02
C ILE A 214 -26.39 -18.62 -20.86
N SER A 215 -26.90 -18.45 -19.63
CA SER A 215 -26.52 -19.29 -18.48
C SER A 215 -26.75 -20.79 -18.76
N ASN A 216 -27.70 -21.12 -19.63
CA ASN A 216 -27.81 -22.43 -20.28
C ASN A 216 -27.73 -22.28 -21.82
N PRO A 217 -26.55 -22.51 -22.44
CA PRO A 217 -26.34 -22.33 -23.87
C PRO A 217 -27.20 -23.24 -24.77
N THR A 218 -27.75 -24.33 -24.24
CA THR A 218 -28.65 -25.23 -25.00
C THR A 218 -30.07 -24.68 -25.11
N THR A 219 -30.46 -23.74 -24.22
CA THR A 219 -31.79 -23.14 -24.14
C THR A 219 -31.71 -21.64 -23.81
N PRO A 220 -31.10 -20.83 -24.69
CA PRO A 220 -30.97 -19.40 -24.48
C PRO A 220 -32.34 -18.70 -24.38
N THR A 221 -32.46 -17.68 -23.52
CA THR A 221 -33.72 -16.94 -23.31
C THR A 221 -33.55 -15.44 -23.43
N LEU A 222 -34.57 -14.72 -23.91
CA LEU A 222 -34.52 -13.26 -24.01
C LEU A 222 -34.59 -12.64 -22.60
N LYS A 223 -33.60 -11.82 -22.25
CA LYS A 223 -33.56 -11.06 -21.00
C LYS A 223 -34.19 -9.68 -21.14
N GLY A 224 -33.89 -8.99 -22.24
CA GLY A 224 -34.39 -7.64 -22.50
C GLY A 224 -33.99 -7.14 -23.89
N SER A 225 -34.51 -5.99 -24.28
CA SER A 225 -34.18 -5.40 -25.58
C SER A 225 -34.34 -3.89 -25.63
N TYR A 226 -33.53 -3.26 -26.48
CA TYR A 226 -33.65 -1.86 -26.85
C TYR A 226 -33.75 -1.74 -28.37
N ASN A 227 -34.77 -1.04 -28.87
CA ASN A 227 -34.90 -0.78 -30.30
C ASN A 227 -34.11 0.48 -30.66
N THR A 228 -33.02 0.33 -31.40
CA THR A 228 -32.26 1.46 -31.92
C THR A 228 -33.00 2.09 -33.11
N SER A 229 -32.72 3.35 -33.42
CA SER A 229 -33.38 4.07 -34.53
C SER A 229 -32.89 3.63 -35.91
N GLY A 230 -31.72 3.00 -36.00
CA GLY A 230 -31.08 2.52 -37.21
C GLY A 230 -30.97 0.99 -37.27
N ALA A 231 -30.08 0.53 -38.14
CA ALA A 231 -29.75 -0.88 -38.27
C ALA A 231 -28.45 -1.16 -37.52
N ALA A 232 -28.53 -1.77 -36.35
CA ALA A 232 -27.37 -2.01 -35.51
C ALA A 232 -26.42 -3.05 -36.13
N ARG A 233 -25.15 -2.66 -36.35
CA ARG A 233 -24.13 -3.43 -37.08
C ARG A 233 -23.01 -3.97 -36.20
N GLY A 234 -22.61 -3.24 -35.17
CA GLY A 234 -21.55 -3.63 -34.24
C GLY A 234 -21.94 -3.34 -32.80
N VAL A 235 -21.40 -4.12 -31.86
CA VAL A 235 -21.67 -3.96 -30.43
C VAL A 235 -20.47 -4.34 -29.58
N GLN A 236 -20.17 -3.52 -28.58
CA GLN A 236 -19.28 -3.87 -27.48
C GLN A 236 -19.93 -3.50 -26.16
N VAL A 237 -19.74 -4.33 -25.13
CA VAL A 237 -20.11 -4.02 -23.75
C VAL A 237 -18.88 -3.61 -22.96
N VAL A 238 -18.96 -2.49 -22.25
CA VAL A 238 -17.96 -2.04 -21.26
C VAL A 238 -18.68 -1.56 -20.02
N GLY A 239 -18.46 -2.26 -18.91
CA GLY A 239 -19.17 -2.01 -17.65
C GLY A 239 -20.69 -2.13 -17.83
N ASN A 240 -21.41 -1.07 -17.46
CA ASN A 240 -22.88 -1.00 -17.52
C ASN A 240 -23.41 -0.45 -18.84
N TYR A 241 -22.57 -0.30 -19.88
CA TYR A 241 -22.98 0.30 -21.15
C TYR A 241 -22.71 -0.64 -22.33
N ALA A 242 -23.70 -0.72 -23.22
CA ALA A 242 -23.57 -1.30 -24.55
C ALA A 242 -23.36 -0.16 -25.56
N TYR A 243 -22.23 -0.19 -26.25
CA TYR A 243 -21.87 0.72 -27.32
C TYR A 243 -22.25 0.06 -28.63
N VAL A 244 -23.17 0.66 -29.37
CA VAL A 244 -23.75 0.08 -30.59
C VAL A 244 -23.46 0.99 -31.78
N ALA A 245 -22.77 0.45 -32.78
CA ALA A 245 -22.65 1.10 -34.09
C ALA A 245 -23.95 0.87 -34.87
N ASP A 246 -24.75 1.92 -35.05
CA ASP A 246 -26.14 1.86 -35.51
C ASP A 246 -26.36 2.46 -36.90
N TRP A 247 -25.44 2.16 -37.82
CA TRP A 247 -25.51 2.56 -39.22
C TRP A 247 -25.74 4.08 -39.38
N ASN A 248 -26.91 4.52 -39.86
CA ASN A 248 -27.23 5.94 -40.04
C ASN A 248 -27.37 6.72 -38.72
N SER A 249 -27.56 6.06 -37.57
CA SER A 249 -27.68 6.73 -36.26
C SER A 249 -26.31 6.94 -35.58
N GLY A 250 -25.20 6.61 -36.24
CA GLY A 250 -23.86 6.71 -35.68
C GLY A 250 -23.64 5.76 -34.50
N LEU A 251 -23.02 6.26 -33.43
CA LEU A 251 -22.78 5.52 -32.19
C LEU A 251 -23.93 5.74 -31.20
N GLN A 252 -24.50 4.67 -30.68
CA GLN A 252 -25.51 4.68 -29.62
C GLN A 252 -24.91 4.10 -28.33
N ILE A 253 -25.11 4.76 -27.20
CA ILE A 253 -24.62 4.33 -25.87
C ILE A 253 -25.84 4.01 -25.02
N ILE A 254 -26.04 2.72 -24.75
CA ILE A 254 -27.22 2.18 -24.07
C ILE A 254 -26.81 1.73 -22.66
N ASP A 255 -27.48 2.26 -21.64
CA ASP A 255 -27.37 1.79 -20.26
C ASP A 255 -28.06 0.42 -20.14
N ILE A 256 -27.28 -0.57 -19.72
CA ILE A 256 -27.67 -1.96 -19.51
C ILE A 256 -27.53 -2.39 -18.04
N SER A 257 -27.38 -1.45 -17.12
CA SER A 257 -27.33 -1.73 -15.66
C SER A 257 -28.54 -2.54 -15.19
N ASN A 258 -29.71 -2.31 -15.79
CA ASN A 258 -30.85 -3.22 -15.74
C ASN A 258 -31.04 -3.94 -17.10
N PRO A 259 -30.58 -5.19 -17.25
CA PRO A 259 -30.63 -5.90 -18.53
C PRO A 259 -32.06 -6.27 -18.99
N THR A 260 -33.06 -6.15 -18.11
CA THR A 260 -34.47 -6.36 -18.48
C THR A 260 -35.10 -5.14 -19.15
N THR A 261 -34.56 -3.94 -18.87
CA THR A 261 -35.08 -2.66 -19.35
C THR A 261 -33.93 -1.72 -19.75
N PRO A 262 -33.14 -2.09 -20.78
CA PRO A 262 -32.06 -1.23 -21.27
C PRO A 262 -32.60 0.12 -21.76
N THR A 263 -31.84 1.20 -21.56
CA THR A 263 -32.25 2.57 -21.92
C THR A 263 -31.16 3.32 -22.67
N LEU A 264 -31.50 4.17 -23.62
CA LEU A 264 -30.51 5.01 -24.30
C LEU A 264 -30.00 6.09 -23.35
N LYS A 265 -28.68 6.11 -23.17
CA LYS A 265 -27.99 7.11 -22.36
C LYS A 265 -27.55 8.30 -23.20
N SER A 266 -26.93 8.03 -24.35
CA SER A 266 -26.41 9.06 -25.25
C SER A 266 -26.23 8.51 -26.67
N SER A 267 -26.05 9.41 -27.63
CA SER A 267 -25.76 9.08 -29.03
C SER A 267 -24.81 10.09 -29.65
N TYR A 268 -24.01 9.64 -30.61
CA TYR A 268 -23.08 10.48 -31.37
C TYR A 268 -23.27 10.21 -32.86
N ASP A 269 -23.65 11.23 -33.62
CA ASP A 269 -23.77 11.15 -35.08
C ASP A 269 -22.38 11.21 -35.73
N THR A 270 -22.00 10.13 -36.42
CA THR A 270 -20.73 10.04 -37.17
C THR A 270 -20.79 10.66 -38.56
N SER A 271 -21.99 11.07 -39.00
CA SER A 271 -22.32 11.64 -40.31
C SER A 271 -22.17 10.68 -41.50
N ASN A 272 -21.82 9.41 -41.27
CA ASN A 272 -21.87 8.34 -42.27
C ASN A 272 -22.42 7.04 -41.66
N LEU A 273 -21.99 5.89 -42.17
CA LEU A 273 -22.52 4.58 -41.83
C LEU A 273 -21.61 3.91 -40.79
N ALA A 274 -22.02 3.89 -39.52
CA ALA A 274 -21.31 3.19 -38.46
C ALA A 274 -21.48 1.66 -38.60
N TRP A 275 -20.39 0.95 -38.86
CA TRP A 275 -20.36 -0.51 -39.09
C TRP A 275 -19.92 -1.31 -37.88
N ASP A 276 -18.93 -0.82 -37.13
CA ASP A 276 -18.42 -1.51 -35.95
C ASP A 276 -17.88 -0.51 -34.93
N VAL A 277 -17.77 -0.94 -33.68
CA VAL A 277 -17.27 -0.11 -32.57
C VAL A 277 -16.34 -0.93 -31.66
N LYS A 278 -15.20 -0.33 -31.33
CA LYS A 278 -14.33 -0.79 -30.26
C LYS A 278 -14.18 0.30 -29.21
N VAL A 279 -14.31 -0.02 -27.93
CA VAL A 279 -14.07 0.91 -26.81
C VAL A 279 -12.80 0.47 -26.08
N VAL A 280 -11.87 1.42 -25.91
CA VAL A 280 -10.62 1.26 -25.16
C VAL A 280 -10.35 2.51 -24.34
N GLY A 281 -10.28 2.37 -23.03
CA GLY A 281 -10.16 3.51 -22.11
C GLY A 281 -11.33 4.48 -22.31
N ASN A 282 -11.00 5.77 -22.47
CA ASN A 282 -11.97 6.86 -22.61
C ASN A 282 -12.51 7.04 -24.04
N TYR A 283 -12.15 6.17 -25.00
CA TYR A 283 -12.47 6.38 -26.41
C TYR A 283 -13.23 5.22 -27.04
N ALA A 284 -14.25 5.57 -27.83
CA ALA A 284 -14.91 4.68 -28.77
C ALA A 284 -14.33 4.92 -30.18
N TYR A 285 -13.87 3.85 -30.80
CA TYR A 285 -13.30 3.77 -32.13
C TYR A 285 -14.34 3.17 -33.06
N VAL A 286 -14.96 4.01 -33.90
CA VAL A 286 -16.07 3.60 -34.77
C VAL A 286 -15.60 3.54 -36.23
N ALA A 287 -15.83 2.39 -36.87
CA ALA A 287 -15.60 2.21 -38.30
C ALA A 287 -16.80 2.79 -39.08
N ASP A 288 -16.62 3.95 -39.72
CA ASP A 288 -17.70 4.80 -40.24
C ASP A 288 -17.80 4.80 -41.78
N GLY A 289 -17.59 3.65 -42.42
CA GLY A 289 -17.69 3.50 -43.87
C GLY A 289 -16.78 4.48 -44.64
N PHE A 290 -17.36 5.35 -45.46
CA PHE A 290 -16.63 6.39 -46.20
C PHE A 290 -16.01 7.47 -45.29
N GLY A 291 -16.49 7.60 -44.06
CA GLY A 291 -15.96 8.52 -43.05
C GLY A 291 -14.66 8.07 -42.38
N GLY A 292 -14.20 6.84 -42.66
CA GLY A 292 -12.99 6.25 -42.07
C GLY A 292 -13.16 5.87 -40.60
N LEU A 293 -12.10 6.05 -39.81
CA LEU A 293 -12.13 5.83 -38.35
C LEU A 293 -12.57 7.09 -37.63
N LYS A 294 -13.61 7.00 -36.79
CA LYS A 294 -13.99 8.05 -35.84
C LYS A 294 -13.51 7.68 -34.44
N ILE A 295 -12.88 8.62 -33.74
CA ILE A 295 -12.47 8.47 -32.34
C ILE A 295 -13.33 9.42 -31.53
N ILE A 296 -14.20 8.86 -30.69
CA ILE A 296 -15.22 9.58 -29.94
C ILE A 296 -14.87 9.48 -28.46
N ASN A 297 -14.84 10.62 -27.76
CA ASN A 297 -14.63 10.64 -26.32
C ASN A 297 -15.90 10.15 -25.61
N VAL A 298 -15.75 9.13 -24.77
CA VAL A 298 -16.81 8.50 -23.98
C VAL A 298 -16.45 8.45 -22.49
N SER A 299 -15.54 9.33 -22.03
CA SER A 299 -15.01 9.35 -20.66
C SER A 299 -16.09 9.46 -19.58
N GLU A 300 -17.20 10.14 -19.87
CA GLU A 300 -18.34 10.29 -18.95
C GLU A 300 -19.08 8.96 -18.68
N PHE A 301 -18.83 7.93 -19.47
CA PHE A 301 -19.43 6.59 -19.35
C PHE A 301 -18.43 5.53 -18.87
N THR A 302 -17.23 5.96 -18.49
CA THR A 302 -16.17 5.09 -17.97
C THR A 302 -15.73 5.57 -16.59
N ASN A 303 -15.43 4.65 -15.68
CA ASN A 303 -14.86 5.00 -14.39
C ASN A 303 -13.45 5.58 -14.58
N GLN A 304 -13.17 6.70 -13.93
CA GLN A 304 -11.89 7.41 -13.95
C GLN A 304 -11.34 7.42 -12.54
N ALA A 305 -10.02 7.29 -12.40
CA ALA A 305 -9.40 7.30 -11.08
C ALA A 305 -9.52 8.70 -10.43
N PRO A 306 -9.54 8.76 -9.09
CA PRO A 306 -9.42 10.03 -8.39
C PRO A 306 -8.15 10.76 -8.80
N THR A 307 -8.22 12.09 -8.84
CA THR A 307 -7.11 12.94 -9.32
C THR A 307 -6.43 13.71 -8.20
N ASN A 308 -7.07 13.80 -7.04
CA ASN A 308 -6.50 14.46 -5.87
C ASN A 308 -7.06 13.91 -4.57
N LEU A 309 -6.27 14.06 -3.51
CA LEU A 309 -6.62 13.75 -2.14
C LEU A 309 -6.18 14.94 -1.26
N THR A 310 -7.06 15.39 -0.39
CA THR A 310 -6.82 16.52 0.51
C THR A 310 -7.26 16.18 1.92
N LEU A 311 -6.69 16.88 2.89
CA LEU A 311 -7.06 16.83 4.29
C LEU A 311 -7.38 18.26 4.73
N PHE A 312 -8.59 18.50 5.23
CA PHE A 312 -9.10 19.86 5.47
C PHE A 312 -8.31 20.61 6.55
N THR A 313 -7.94 19.91 7.62
CA THR A 313 -7.07 20.38 8.69
C THR A 313 -5.92 19.39 8.85
N SER A 314 -4.69 19.89 8.79
CA SER A 314 -3.48 19.06 8.81
C SER A 314 -2.64 19.30 10.06
N THR A 315 -3.27 19.76 11.15
CA THR A 315 -2.58 20.01 12.42
C THR A 315 -3.39 19.47 13.59
N VAL A 316 -2.70 19.04 14.64
CA VAL A 316 -3.29 18.64 15.91
C VAL A 316 -2.45 19.23 17.04
N ALA A 317 -3.08 19.69 18.12
CA ALA A 317 -2.35 20.07 19.32
C ALA A 317 -1.63 18.86 19.92
N GLU A 318 -0.51 19.09 20.59
CA GLU A 318 0.10 18.07 21.42
C GLU A 318 -0.76 17.75 22.66
N ASN A 319 -0.33 16.74 23.43
CA ASN A 319 -0.96 16.31 24.69
C ASN A 319 -2.44 15.90 24.57
N GLN A 320 -2.96 15.79 23.35
CA GLN A 320 -4.32 15.33 23.09
C GLN A 320 -4.42 13.81 23.26
N ILE A 321 -5.57 13.36 23.77
CA ILE A 321 -5.84 11.93 23.94
C ILE A 321 -5.84 11.19 22.59
N ILE A 322 -5.56 9.88 22.64
CA ILE A 322 -5.66 8.99 21.48
C ILE A 322 -7.09 9.02 20.91
N GLY A 323 -7.21 9.04 19.58
CA GLY A 323 -8.48 9.14 18.86
C GLY A 323 -8.92 10.57 18.56
N THR A 324 -8.09 11.57 18.88
CA THR A 324 -8.37 12.97 18.54
C THR A 324 -8.43 13.15 17.03
N VAL A 325 -9.41 13.92 16.56
CA VAL A 325 -9.60 14.20 15.14
C VAL A 325 -8.53 15.18 14.66
N VAL A 326 -7.75 14.78 13.65
CA VAL A 326 -6.82 15.68 12.95
C VAL A 326 -7.57 16.45 11.88
N GLY A 327 -8.36 15.76 11.05
CA GLY A 327 -9.12 16.36 9.98
C GLY A 327 -9.90 15.37 9.12
N ASN A 328 -10.70 15.90 8.21
CA ASN A 328 -11.47 15.10 7.26
C ASN A 328 -10.77 15.04 5.90
N LEU A 329 -10.67 13.84 5.36
CA LEU A 329 -10.18 13.53 4.03
C LEU A 329 -11.27 13.82 3.00
N SER A 330 -10.84 14.30 1.83
CA SER A 330 -11.69 14.52 0.67
C SER A 330 -10.91 14.25 -0.61
N SER A 331 -11.62 13.77 -1.64
CA SER A 331 -11.06 13.40 -2.94
C SER A 331 -11.67 14.25 -4.04
N THR A 332 -10.88 14.52 -5.08
CA THR A 332 -11.37 15.12 -6.32
C THR A 332 -11.37 14.05 -7.40
N ASP A 333 -12.50 13.88 -8.08
CA ASP A 333 -12.69 12.86 -9.09
C ASP A 333 -13.42 13.45 -10.31
N PRO A 334 -13.03 13.09 -11.54
CA PRO A 334 -13.79 13.44 -12.73
C PRO A 334 -15.22 12.88 -12.75
N ASN A 335 -15.47 11.74 -12.10
CA ASN A 335 -16.79 11.14 -11.96
C ASN A 335 -17.59 11.86 -10.86
N THR A 336 -18.66 12.55 -11.27
CA THR A 336 -19.49 13.32 -10.34
C THR A 336 -20.39 12.42 -9.51
N GLY A 337 -20.34 12.57 -8.18
CA GLY A 337 -21.23 11.86 -7.24
C GLY A 337 -20.65 10.56 -6.69
N ASP A 338 -19.41 10.23 -7.04
CA ASP A 338 -18.72 9.05 -6.53
C ASP A 338 -18.56 9.08 -5.01
N THR A 339 -18.69 7.91 -4.41
CA THR A 339 -18.34 7.68 -3.00
C THR A 339 -16.90 7.20 -2.89
N PHE A 340 -16.18 7.66 -1.87
CA PHE A 340 -14.77 7.32 -1.69
C PHE A 340 -14.54 6.53 -0.40
N THR A 341 -13.58 5.62 -0.47
CA THR A 341 -12.99 4.96 0.69
C THR A 341 -11.55 5.43 0.87
N TYR A 342 -11.05 5.38 2.11
CA TYR A 342 -9.73 5.88 2.49
C TYR A 342 -8.99 4.83 3.31
N SER A 343 -7.69 4.67 3.05
CA SER A 343 -6.83 3.75 3.80
C SER A 343 -5.39 4.24 3.86
N LEU A 344 -4.70 4.00 4.97
CA LEU A 344 -3.25 4.16 5.07
C LEU A 344 -2.55 3.04 4.28
N VAL A 345 -1.54 3.40 3.49
CA VAL A 345 -0.80 2.46 2.63
C VAL A 345 0.71 2.64 2.79
N THR A 346 1.48 1.61 2.45
CA THR A 346 2.96 1.66 2.48
C THR A 346 3.51 2.41 1.27
N GLY A 347 4.80 2.79 1.32
CA GLY A 347 5.50 3.50 0.25
C GLY A 347 6.15 4.80 0.72
N ASP A 348 6.63 5.61 -0.22
CA ASP A 348 7.26 6.89 0.09
C ASP A 348 6.30 7.83 0.82
N GLY A 349 6.74 8.34 1.98
CA GLY A 349 5.92 9.18 2.85
C GLY A 349 5.04 8.42 3.84
N ALA A 350 5.18 7.10 3.96
CA ALA A 350 4.40 6.28 4.90
C ALA A 350 5.08 6.07 6.28
N THR A 351 6.14 6.82 6.58
CA THR A 351 7.01 6.61 7.77
C THR A 351 6.24 6.65 9.09
N ASP A 352 5.18 7.46 9.15
CA ASP A 352 4.45 7.74 10.38
C ASP A 352 3.03 7.17 10.40
N ASN A 353 2.69 6.28 9.47
CA ASN A 353 1.33 5.71 9.38
C ASN A 353 0.85 5.08 10.70
N ASN A 354 1.75 4.49 11.50
CA ASN A 354 1.39 3.82 12.76
C ASN A 354 0.83 4.77 13.84
N PHE A 355 1.10 6.07 13.72
CA PHE A 355 0.61 7.10 14.66
C PHE A 355 -0.80 7.59 14.36
N PHE A 356 -1.44 7.07 13.30
CA PHE A 356 -2.75 7.52 12.84
C PHE A 356 -3.66 6.36 12.47
N THR A 357 -4.96 6.63 12.51
CA THR A 357 -6.01 5.73 12.04
C THR A 357 -6.98 6.51 11.15
N ILE A 358 -7.66 5.80 10.24
CA ILE A 358 -8.71 6.39 9.40
C ILE A 358 -10.01 5.65 9.69
N THR A 359 -11.04 6.39 10.08
CA THR A 359 -12.40 5.87 10.23
C THR A 359 -13.33 6.64 9.31
N ASN A 360 -13.96 5.96 8.35
CA ASN A 360 -14.69 6.58 7.24
C ASN A 360 -13.78 7.54 6.45
N ASN A 361 -14.03 8.85 6.54
CA ASN A 361 -13.20 9.89 5.95
C ASN A 361 -12.42 10.71 6.99
N GLN A 362 -12.40 10.31 8.25
CA GLN A 362 -11.76 11.07 9.32
C GLN A 362 -10.40 10.47 9.68
N LEU A 363 -9.36 11.30 9.67
CA LEU A 363 -8.04 10.96 10.16
C LEU A 363 -7.99 11.27 11.67
N THR A 364 -7.66 10.27 12.48
CA THR A 364 -7.57 10.37 13.94
C THR A 364 -6.19 9.96 14.45
N THR A 365 -5.79 10.50 15.60
CA THR A 365 -4.54 10.13 16.28
C THR A 365 -4.61 8.71 16.83
N ASN A 366 -3.50 7.98 16.78
CA ASN A 366 -3.31 6.66 17.40
C ASN A 366 -2.24 6.69 18.52
N SER A 367 -1.81 7.88 18.89
CA SER A 367 -0.81 8.15 19.92
C SER A 367 -1.06 9.53 20.52
N VAL A 368 -0.50 9.78 21.70
CA VAL A 368 -0.35 11.13 22.25
C VAL A 368 0.90 11.72 21.62
N PHE A 369 0.79 12.94 21.11
CA PHE A 369 1.87 13.66 20.47
C PHE A 369 2.54 14.62 21.44
N ASP A 370 3.82 14.86 21.21
CA ASP A 370 4.73 15.70 21.98
C ASP A 370 5.52 16.51 20.95
N PHE A 371 5.34 17.82 20.99
CA PHE A 371 5.84 18.73 19.96
C PHE A 371 7.37 18.76 19.96
N GLU A 372 7.98 18.75 21.13
CA GLU A 372 9.43 18.85 21.38
C GLU A 372 10.15 17.61 20.83
N THR A 373 9.52 16.45 20.95
CA THR A 373 10.03 15.20 20.41
C THR A 373 9.95 15.18 18.89
N LYS A 374 8.79 15.55 18.32
CA LYS A 374 8.57 15.58 16.88
C LYS A 374 7.31 16.38 16.53
N ASN A 375 7.48 17.44 15.76
CA ASN A 375 6.39 18.35 15.38
C ASN A 375 5.78 18.12 13.98
N SER A 376 6.27 17.16 13.21
CA SER A 376 5.82 16.93 11.84
C SER A 376 5.88 15.46 11.45
N TYR A 377 4.75 14.94 10.98
CA TYR A 377 4.56 13.53 10.64
C TYR A 377 4.17 13.36 9.18
N SER A 378 4.70 12.34 8.54
CA SER A 378 4.44 12.01 7.13
C SER A 378 3.64 10.72 7.02
N ILE A 379 2.44 10.82 6.44
CA ILE A 379 1.58 9.66 6.18
C ILE A 379 1.29 9.51 4.69
N ARG A 380 1.02 8.28 4.25
CA ARG A 380 0.58 7.99 2.89
C ARG A 380 -0.82 7.43 2.88
N VAL A 381 -1.71 8.13 2.19
CA VAL A 381 -3.14 7.79 2.13
C VAL A 381 -3.52 7.43 0.71
N LYS A 382 -4.27 6.34 0.57
CA LYS A 382 -4.96 5.94 -0.67
C LYS A 382 -6.43 6.30 -0.57
N THR A 383 -6.96 6.90 -1.63
CA THR A 383 -8.40 7.01 -1.88
C THR A 383 -8.80 6.08 -3.02
N THR A 384 -9.93 5.41 -2.87
CA THR A 384 -10.51 4.53 -3.90
C THR A 384 -11.95 4.95 -4.17
N ASP A 385 -12.28 5.16 -5.44
CA ASP A 385 -13.61 5.52 -5.90
C ASP A 385 -14.59 4.33 -5.86
N GLN A 386 -15.85 4.55 -6.25
CA GLN A 386 -16.87 3.51 -6.25
C GLN A 386 -16.59 2.42 -7.31
N GLY A 387 -15.93 2.77 -8.41
CA GLY A 387 -15.54 1.85 -9.47
C GLY A 387 -14.26 1.05 -9.20
N GLY A 388 -13.59 1.28 -8.06
CA GLY A 388 -12.40 0.57 -7.60
C GLY A 388 -11.07 1.14 -8.10
N LEU A 389 -11.06 2.25 -8.86
CA LEU A 389 -9.80 2.92 -9.20
C LEU A 389 -9.33 3.78 -8.03
N SER A 390 -8.03 4.04 -7.95
CA SER A 390 -7.43 4.64 -6.76
C SER A 390 -6.33 5.65 -7.06
N PHE A 391 -6.15 6.57 -6.11
CA PHE A 391 -5.09 7.56 -6.08
C PHE A 391 -4.43 7.58 -4.71
N GLU A 392 -3.12 7.81 -4.67
CA GLU A 392 -2.35 7.87 -3.43
C GLU A 392 -1.64 9.20 -3.31
N LYS A 393 -1.52 9.69 -2.07
CA LYS A 393 -0.81 10.93 -1.78
C LYS A 393 -0.16 10.88 -0.41
N GLN A 394 1.06 11.43 -0.34
CA GLN A 394 1.68 11.78 0.93
C GLN A 394 1.02 13.03 1.50
N LEU A 395 0.68 12.99 2.78
CA LEU A 395 0.19 14.12 3.56
C LEU A 395 1.14 14.38 4.73
N THR A 396 1.31 15.65 5.07
CA THR A 396 2.08 16.08 6.24
C THR A 396 1.11 16.54 7.31
N ILE A 397 1.28 16.02 8.53
CA ILE A 397 0.52 16.39 9.72
C ILE A 397 1.45 17.14 10.66
N GLY A 398 1.13 18.39 10.97
CA GLY A 398 1.83 19.17 11.98
C GLY A 398 1.29 18.89 13.38
N VAL A 399 2.15 18.90 14.38
CA VAL A 399 1.77 19.05 15.78
C VAL A 399 1.98 20.51 16.15
N THR A 400 1.04 21.10 16.88
CA THR A 400 1.19 22.46 17.41
C THR A 400 1.50 22.41 18.89
N ASP A 401 2.55 23.13 19.27
CA ASP A 401 2.99 23.39 20.64
C ASP A 401 1.86 24.03 21.47
N VAL A 402 1.69 23.56 22.70
CA VAL A 402 0.77 24.11 23.70
C VAL A 402 1.46 24.20 25.06
N ASN A 403 1.93 25.40 25.41
CA ASN A 403 2.55 25.64 26.72
C ASN A 403 1.55 25.52 27.87
N GLU A 404 1.87 24.68 28.86
CA GLU A 404 1.12 24.58 30.12
C GLU A 404 1.59 25.62 31.16
N ASN A 405 0.61 26.25 31.83
CA ASN A 405 0.87 27.25 32.87
C ASN A 405 0.38 26.77 34.24
N PHE A 406 1.25 26.83 35.25
CA PHE A 406 0.93 26.48 36.63
C PHE A 406 1.23 27.64 37.59
N THR A 407 0.55 27.67 38.73
CA THR A 407 0.78 28.68 39.77
C THR A 407 0.81 28.01 41.14
N THR A 408 1.81 28.35 41.95
CA THR A 408 1.91 27.89 43.34
C THR A 408 0.92 28.62 44.24
N THR A 409 0.71 28.08 45.44
CA THR A 409 -0.20 28.61 46.45
C THR A 409 0.53 28.77 47.78
N SER A 410 -0.13 29.35 48.79
CA SER A 410 0.44 29.42 50.15
C SER A 410 0.43 28.07 50.90
N GLN A 411 0.12 26.97 50.21
CA GLN A 411 0.11 25.60 50.73
C GLN A 411 1.21 24.80 50.03
N GLN A 412 1.60 23.66 50.60
CA GLN A 412 2.54 22.75 49.94
C GLN A 412 2.03 22.35 48.55
N ASN A 413 2.86 22.57 47.53
CA ASN A 413 2.60 22.23 46.15
C ASN A 413 3.49 21.06 45.70
N ILE A 414 2.89 20.14 44.95
CA ILE A 414 3.60 19.09 44.20
C ILE A 414 3.16 19.24 42.75
N ILE A 415 3.99 19.90 41.95
CA ILE A 415 3.78 20.11 40.52
C ILE A 415 4.84 19.28 39.80
N VAL A 416 4.39 18.21 39.15
CA VAL A 416 5.25 17.31 38.36
C VAL A 416 4.68 17.23 36.96
N VAL A 417 5.40 17.79 36.00
CA VAL A 417 5.05 17.83 34.57
C VAL A 417 6.18 17.14 33.82
N GLN A 418 5.86 16.37 32.76
CA GLN A 418 6.86 15.51 32.10
C GLN A 418 7.22 15.94 30.68
N ASN A 419 6.35 16.67 29.99
CA ASN A 419 6.52 17.04 28.59
C ASN A 419 6.02 18.47 28.36
N GLY A 420 6.45 19.07 27.25
CA GLY A 420 6.04 20.40 26.81
C GLY A 420 6.87 21.54 27.40
N ASP A 421 6.83 22.70 26.74
CA ASP A 421 7.35 23.94 27.29
C ASP A 421 6.43 24.47 28.40
N ASN A 422 6.78 24.25 29.66
CA ASN A 422 5.96 24.60 30.81
C ASN A 422 6.40 25.93 31.45
N THR A 423 5.43 26.66 31.99
CA THR A 423 5.69 27.84 32.82
C THR A 423 5.09 27.67 34.20
N ILE A 424 5.93 27.77 35.23
CA ILE A 424 5.51 27.74 36.62
C ILE A 424 5.72 29.12 37.24
N THR A 425 4.64 29.74 37.72
CA THR A 425 4.70 31.03 38.42
C THR A 425 4.56 30.84 39.93
N SER A 426 5.45 31.49 40.68
CA SER A 426 5.42 31.49 42.13
C SER A 426 5.73 32.86 42.72
N THR A 427 5.26 33.09 43.94
CA THR A 427 5.82 34.16 44.79
C THR A 427 6.90 33.56 45.68
N PHE A 428 7.93 34.32 46.04
CA PHE A 428 8.98 33.85 46.95
C PHE A 428 8.41 33.28 48.26
N ALA A 429 7.37 33.93 48.81
CA ALA A 429 6.67 33.46 50.01
C ALA A 429 5.96 32.11 49.84
N ASN A 430 5.59 31.73 48.61
CA ASN A 430 4.94 30.46 48.27
C ASN A 430 5.94 29.36 47.86
N LEU A 431 7.25 29.63 47.88
CA LEU A 431 8.30 28.62 47.67
C LEU A 431 8.92 28.14 48.98
N GLN A 432 8.36 28.50 50.13
CA GLN A 432 8.90 28.16 51.46
C GLN A 432 8.05 27.08 52.17
N GLN A 433 7.19 26.36 51.43
CA GLN A 433 6.17 25.47 51.97
C GLN A 433 6.52 23.99 51.83
N ASN A 434 7.78 23.68 51.54
CA ASN A 434 8.27 22.36 51.15
C ASN A 434 7.74 21.87 49.80
N ASP A 435 7.81 22.75 48.80
CA ASP A 435 7.24 22.53 47.49
C ASP A 435 8.11 21.60 46.64
N THR A 436 7.50 20.88 45.72
CA THR A 436 8.19 20.10 44.68
C THR A 436 7.71 20.60 43.34
N LEU A 437 8.60 21.26 42.59
CA LEU A 437 8.40 21.76 41.24
C LEU A 437 9.36 21.01 40.33
N GLN A 438 8.82 20.05 39.58
CA GLN A 438 9.62 19.25 38.66
C GLN A 438 8.96 19.28 37.28
N VAL A 439 9.72 19.73 36.30
CA VAL A 439 9.34 19.73 34.89
C VAL A 439 10.22 18.75 34.12
N GLY A 440 9.88 18.49 32.86
CA GLY A 440 10.37 17.34 32.13
C GLY A 440 11.19 17.74 30.91
N THR A 441 10.79 17.27 29.72
CA THR A 441 11.40 17.70 28.46
C THR A 441 10.71 18.94 27.93
N GLY A 442 11.49 19.91 27.46
CA GLY A 442 10.98 21.18 26.95
C GLY A 442 11.98 22.28 27.24
N THR A 443 11.59 23.53 26.98
CA THR A 443 12.24 24.73 27.48
C THR A 443 11.36 25.35 28.55
N ASP A 444 11.64 25.00 29.80
CA ASP A 444 10.77 25.31 30.92
C ASP A 444 11.15 26.62 31.61
N THR A 445 10.14 27.37 32.04
CA THR A 445 10.31 28.68 32.68
C THR A 445 9.78 28.69 34.12
N LEU A 446 10.64 29.02 35.07
CA LEU A 446 10.26 29.33 36.44
C LEU A 446 10.21 30.85 36.64
N ILE A 447 9.02 31.37 36.97
CA ILE A 447 8.80 32.77 37.29
C ILE A 447 8.68 32.92 38.81
N ILE A 448 9.53 33.77 39.41
CA ILE A 448 9.49 34.06 40.86
C ILE A 448 9.29 35.55 41.08
N THR A 449 8.33 35.91 41.93
CA THR A 449 7.99 37.32 42.24
C THR A 449 7.92 37.58 43.74
N GLY A 450 7.91 38.85 44.15
CA GLY A 450 7.77 39.27 45.54
C GLY A 450 9.09 39.24 46.30
N GLY A 451 9.06 38.81 47.57
CA GLY A 451 10.21 38.92 48.46
C GLY A 451 10.44 40.35 48.98
N THR A 452 11.58 40.54 49.61
CA THR A 452 12.07 41.78 50.20
C THR A 452 13.53 41.99 49.81
N VAL A 453 14.03 43.21 50.02
CA VAL A 453 15.43 43.58 49.70
C VAL A 453 16.48 42.79 50.51
N ASP A 454 16.07 42.14 51.60
CA ASP A 454 16.95 41.32 52.45
C ASP A 454 16.90 39.84 52.06
N ASP A 455 15.98 39.45 51.16
CA ASP A 455 15.87 38.07 50.69
C ASP A 455 16.93 37.78 49.61
N SER A 456 17.33 36.52 49.52
CA SER A 456 18.29 36.05 48.52
C SER A 456 17.84 34.73 47.91
N ILE A 457 18.00 34.58 46.59
CA ILE A 457 17.78 33.32 45.88
C ILE A 457 19.09 32.88 45.24
N SER A 458 19.50 31.64 45.48
CA SER A 458 20.62 31.02 44.79
C SER A 458 20.09 29.94 43.85
N ILE A 459 20.43 30.07 42.56
CA ILE A 459 20.10 29.13 41.50
C ILE A 459 21.40 28.49 41.02
N ASN A 460 21.43 27.16 40.98
CA ASN A 460 22.47 26.40 40.32
C ASN A 460 21.82 25.46 39.33
N ALA A 461 21.76 25.87 38.07
CA ALA A 461 21.09 25.12 37.00
C ALA A 461 21.74 23.74 36.76
N ASN A 462 23.03 23.59 37.08
CA ASN A 462 23.76 22.31 37.03
C ASN A 462 23.45 21.36 38.20
N ASN A 463 22.80 21.82 39.27
CA ASN A 463 22.58 21.02 40.47
C ASN A 463 21.39 20.07 40.29
N THR A 464 21.67 18.85 39.82
CA THR A 464 20.65 17.84 39.51
C THR A 464 19.84 17.32 40.71
N PRO A 465 20.30 17.43 41.98
CA PRO A 465 19.43 17.24 43.14
C PRO A 465 18.37 18.34 43.36
N ASN A 466 18.70 19.60 43.05
CA ASN A 466 17.82 20.75 43.27
C ASN A 466 18.45 22.03 42.69
N GLN A 467 17.80 22.66 41.72
CA GLN A 467 18.30 23.87 41.08
C GLN A 467 18.18 25.12 41.98
N LEU A 468 17.31 25.12 43.00
CA LEU A 468 17.02 26.29 43.83
C LEU A 468 17.33 26.04 45.30
N ASP A 469 18.23 26.83 45.91
CA ASP A 469 18.60 26.68 47.33
C ASP A 469 17.62 27.42 48.26
N ILE A 470 16.37 26.96 48.29
CA ILE A 470 15.37 27.38 49.27
C ILE A 470 15.07 26.20 50.20
N PRO A 471 15.25 26.34 51.54
CA PRO A 471 15.03 25.25 52.47
C PRO A 471 13.64 24.63 52.34
N GLY A 472 13.61 23.31 52.14
CA GLY A 472 12.38 22.51 52.02
C GLY A 472 11.88 22.35 50.58
N THR A 473 12.32 23.18 49.65
CA THR A 473 11.79 23.21 48.28
C THR A 473 12.70 22.51 47.31
N THR A 474 12.11 21.74 46.40
CA THR A 474 12.79 21.02 45.32
C THR A 474 12.34 21.60 43.99
N VAL A 475 13.27 22.12 43.20
CA VAL A 475 13.06 22.69 41.87
C VAL A 475 13.97 21.96 40.88
N LEU A 476 13.42 21.38 39.82
CA LEU A 476 14.17 20.57 38.87
C LEU A 476 13.62 20.71 37.44
N GLY A 477 14.53 20.75 36.47
CA GLY A 477 14.23 20.67 35.04
C GLY A 477 14.02 22.01 34.34
N PHE A 478 14.33 23.14 34.97
CA PHE A 478 14.13 24.46 34.36
C PHE A 478 15.39 24.98 33.68
N GLU A 479 15.23 25.51 32.47
CA GLU A 479 16.28 26.19 31.69
C GLU A 479 16.16 27.72 31.75
N ARG A 480 14.96 28.23 32.04
CA ARG A 480 14.69 29.66 32.11
C ARG A 480 14.21 30.09 33.50
N PHE A 481 14.77 31.19 33.97
CA PHE A 481 14.43 31.76 35.27
C PHE A 481 14.06 33.25 35.10
N ASP A 482 12.80 33.60 35.33
CA ASP A 482 12.33 34.99 35.33
C ASP A 482 12.07 35.45 36.78
N LEU A 483 13.03 36.17 37.34
CA LEU A 483 12.90 36.80 38.66
C LEU A 483 12.73 38.32 38.54
N SER A 484 12.27 38.84 37.38
CA SER A 484 12.08 40.28 37.16
C SER A 484 11.16 40.97 38.19
N GLY A 485 10.29 40.20 38.87
CA GLY A 485 9.43 40.67 39.95
C GLY A 485 9.93 40.39 41.36
N PHE A 486 11.14 39.86 41.54
CA PHE A 486 11.75 39.58 42.83
C PHE A 486 12.51 40.80 43.38
N ALA A 487 12.36 41.07 44.68
CA ALA A 487 12.86 42.31 45.30
C ALA A 487 14.26 42.20 45.94
N GLY A 488 14.84 40.99 46.00
CA GLY A 488 16.09 40.69 46.68
C GLY A 488 17.20 40.22 45.73
N THR A 489 18.35 39.85 46.27
CA THR A 489 19.52 39.50 45.43
C THR A 489 19.42 38.08 44.86
N VAL A 490 19.87 37.90 43.61
CA VAL A 490 19.94 36.62 42.91
C VAL A 490 21.39 36.24 42.64
N SER A 491 21.73 35.00 42.96
CA SER A 491 22.95 34.36 42.48
C SER A 491 22.58 33.25 41.52
N PHE A 492 23.09 33.28 40.29
CA PHE A 492 22.81 32.29 39.25
C PHE A 492 24.12 31.67 38.75
N ASN A 493 24.12 30.34 38.66
CA ASN A 493 25.17 29.56 38.01
C ASN A 493 24.50 28.65 36.97
N GLY A 494 24.65 29.04 35.70
CA GLY A 494 24.11 28.36 34.53
C GLY A 494 24.90 27.12 34.14
N THR A 495 24.53 26.55 33.01
CA THR A 495 24.95 25.24 32.54
C THR A 495 26.09 25.32 31.52
N ALA A 496 26.21 24.29 30.67
CA ALA A 496 27.03 24.33 29.48
C ALA A 496 26.17 24.46 28.20
N GLY A 497 24.86 24.66 28.36
CA GLY A 497 23.90 24.95 27.30
C GLY A 497 23.48 26.41 27.33
N ASN A 498 22.52 26.80 26.48
CA ASN A 498 22.05 28.19 26.45
C ASN A 498 21.15 28.47 27.65
N ASP A 499 21.60 29.36 28.54
CA ASP A 499 20.89 29.73 29.76
C ASP A 499 20.15 31.08 29.61
N TRP A 500 19.04 31.22 30.32
CA TRP A 500 18.24 32.44 30.30
C TRP A 500 17.82 32.86 31.71
N ILE A 501 18.23 34.05 32.14
CA ILE A 501 17.99 34.54 33.49
C ILE A 501 17.63 36.04 33.50
N LYS A 502 16.66 36.38 34.36
CA LYS A 502 16.39 37.76 34.81
C LYS A 502 16.45 37.84 36.34
N GLY A 503 17.34 38.64 36.91
CA GLY A 503 17.63 38.70 38.36
C GLY A 503 16.61 39.48 39.20
N GLY A 504 16.10 40.61 38.71
CA GLY A 504 15.04 41.36 39.37
C GLY A 504 15.50 42.71 39.90
N THR A 505 15.38 42.92 41.21
CA THR A 505 15.95 44.10 41.88
C THR A 505 16.96 43.66 42.92
N GLY A 506 18.03 44.42 43.13
CA GLY A 506 19.10 44.04 44.05
C GLY A 506 20.39 43.91 43.27
N ASN A 507 21.51 43.68 43.95
CA ASN A 507 22.77 43.46 43.26
C ASN A 507 22.95 41.96 43.02
N ASP A 508 22.85 41.56 41.76
CA ASP A 508 22.79 40.16 41.35
C ASP A 508 24.15 39.67 40.83
N ASP A 509 24.41 38.37 40.96
CA ASP A 509 25.63 37.70 40.47
C ASP A 509 25.23 36.56 39.54
N LEU A 510 25.29 36.82 38.22
CA LEU A 510 24.78 35.93 37.19
C LEU A 510 25.93 35.39 36.34
N THR A 511 26.19 34.08 36.45
CA THR A 511 27.15 33.37 35.61
C THR A 511 26.41 32.41 34.66
N GLY A 512 26.57 32.59 33.34
CA GLY A 512 25.93 31.79 32.29
C GLY A 512 26.58 30.43 32.08
N GLY A 513 27.89 30.39 31.86
CA GLY A 513 28.67 29.17 31.66
C GLY A 513 29.17 29.03 30.23
N ASP A 514 29.06 27.84 29.64
CA ASP A 514 29.21 27.70 28.20
C ASP A 514 27.80 27.74 27.57
N GLY A 515 27.64 28.24 26.35
CA GLY A 515 26.33 28.43 25.74
C GLY A 515 26.19 29.83 25.15
N ASN A 516 25.08 30.08 24.44
CA ASN A 516 24.69 31.44 24.07
C ASN A 516 23.67 31.92 25.11
N ASP A 517 24.15 32.66 26.11
CA ASP A 517 23.37 32.97 27.31
C ASP A 517 22.69 34.34 27.21
N TYR A 518 21.56 34.47 27.89
CA TYR A 518 20.88 35.75 28.08
C TYR A 518 20.88 36.12 29.56
N LEU A 519 21.66 37.15 29.90
CA LEU A 519 21.91 37.59 31.26
C LEU A 519 21.36 39.01 31.47
N ASN A 520 20.33 39.12 32.30
CA ASN A 520 19.75 40.41 32.69
C ASN A 520 19.66 40.49 34.22
N GLY A 521 20.53 41.28 34.85
CA GLY A 521 20.45 41.52 36.30
C GLY A 521 19.17 42.25 36.69
N GLY A 522 18.71 43.18 35.85
CA GLY A 522 17.63 44.07 36.19
C GLY A 522 18.17 45.25 36.98
N THR A 523 17.38 45.77 37.93
CA THR A 523 17.80 46.98 38.63
C THR A 523 18.78 46.66 39.75
N GLY A 524 19.96 47.24 39.72
CA GLY A 524 20.96 46.97 40.75
C GLY A 524 22.34 47.33 40.27
N ALA A 525 23.38 47.02 41.03
CA ALA A 525 24.73 46.99 40.48
C ALA A 525 25.14 45.53 40.34
N ASP A 526 24.96 44.99 39.14
CA ASP A 526 25.00 43.54 38.91
C ASP A 526 26.34 43.07 38.35
N LEU A 527 26.68 41.81 38.61
CA LEU A 527 27.81 41.12 38.00
C LEU A 527 27.26 40.12 36.98
N LEU A 528 27.63 40.30 35.71
CA LEU A 528 27.20 39.44 34.61
C LEU A 528 28.43 38.79 33.98
N ILE A 529 28.46 37.46 33.97
CA ILE A 529 29.55 36.63 33.45
C ILE A 529 28.94 35.62 32.48
N GLY A 530 29.05 35.84 31.16
CA GLY A 530 28.51 34.96 30.13
C GLY A 530 29.33 33.69 30.07
N GLY A 531 30.54 33.76 29.55
CA GLY A 531 31.51 32.68 29.59
C GLY A 531 31.95 32.29 28.18
N GLY A 532 31.54 31.12 27.70
CA GLY A 532 31.91 30.64 26.37
C GLY A 532 30.70 30.53 25.44
N GLY A 533 30.70 31.22 24.31
CA GLY A 533 29.61 31.27 23.34
C GLY A 533 29.24 32.71 23.04
N ASN A 534 28.13 32.95 22.33
CA ASN A 534 27.70 34.29 21.95
C ASN A 534 26.62 34.77 22.92
N ASP A 535 27.03 35.55 23.90
CA ASP A 535 26.19 35.93 25.03
C ASP A 535 25.51 37.29 24.81
N THR A 536 24.40 37.50 25.52
CA THR A 536 23.65 38.75 25.55
C THR A 536 23.52 39.28 26.97
N TYR A 537 24.02 40.50 27.18
CA TYR A 537 24.02 41.20 28.46
C TYR A 537 23.06 42.38 28.43
N VAL A 538 22.13 42.43 29.37
CA VAL A 538 21.21 43.56 29.51
C VAL A 538 21.65 44.45 30.66
N LEU A 539 21.89 45.73 30.36
CA LEU A 539 22.37 46.72 31.32
C LEU A 539 21.36 47.85 31.50
N ASP A 540 21.05 48.17 32.75
CA ASP A 540 20.23 49.32 33.11
C ASP A 540 20.83 50.22 34.19
N ASN A 541 21.95 49.80 34.79
CA ASN A 541 22.60 50.56 35.83
C ASN A 541 24.08 50.80 35.52
N THR A 542 24.57 52.00 35.84
CA THR A 542 25.98 52.33 35.68
C THR A 542 26.92 51.51 36.58
N GLY A 543 26.36 50.87 37.60
CA GLY A 543 27.05 49.94 38.49
C GLY A 543 27.27 48.56 37.92
N ASP A 544 26.63 48.21 36.79
CA ASP A 544 26.73 46.86 36.22
C ASP A 544 28.13 46.55 35.70
N ILE A 545 28.56 45.32 35.94
CA ILE A 545 29.86 44.80 35.61
C ILE A 545 29.69 43.55 34.74
N ILE A 546 30.01 43.70 33.46
CA ILE A 546 30.26 42.54 32.59
C ILE A 546 31.70 42.07 32.80
N ALA A 547 31.89 40.76 32.97
CA ALA A 547 33.19 40.09 32.95
C ALA A 547 33.25 39.04 31.83
N GLU A 548 34.17 39.23 30.89
CA GLU A 548 34.29 38.42 29.68
C GLU A 548 35.65 37.76 29.48
N GLY A 549 35.63 36.53 28.98
CA GLY A 549 36.80 35.70 28.72
C GLY A 549 37.51 36.02 27.40
N LEU A 550 38.76 35.55 27.24
CA LEU A 550 39.39 35.54 25.91
C LEU A 550 38.81 34.38 25.10
N ASN A 551 38.29 34.68 23.90
CA ASN A 551 37.57 33.73 23.03
C ASN A 551 36.22 33.26 23.61
N GLY A 552 35.45 34.16 24.25
CA GLY A 552 34.08 33.92 24.70
C GLY A 552 33.16 33.68 23.50
N GLY A 553 32.95 34.69 22.66
CA GLY A 553 32.33 34.49 21.35
C GLY A 553 32.23 35.80 20.60
N ILE A 554 31.04 36.06 20.06
CA ILE A 554 30.62 37.37 19.55
C ILE A 554 29.48 37.85 20.45
N ASP A 555 29.84 38.71 21.38
CA ASP A 555 28.99 39.02 22.53
C ASP A 555 28.27 40.35 22.33
N THR A 556 27.05 40.43 22.85
CA THR A 556 26.13 41.55 22.64
C THR A 556 25.74 42.20 23.95
N VAL A 557 25.92 43.52 24.01
CA VAL A 557 25.40 44.34 25.11
C VAL A 557 24.16 45.08 24.65
N GLU A 558 23.04 44.86 25.34
CA GLU A 558 21.82 45.67 25.24
C GLU A 558 21.79 46.66 26.41
N SER A 559 21.98 47.95 26.13
CA SER A 559 22.12 48.95 27.19
C SER A 559 21.05 50.03 27.12
N SER A 560 20.35 50.22 28.24
CA SER A 560 19.41 51.34 28.41
C SER A 560 20.08 52.63 28.90
N ILE A 561 21.40 52.59 29.13
CA ILE A 561 22.24 53.67 29.62
C ILE A 561 23.38 53.98 28.65
N THR A 562 24.12 55.08 28.90
CA THR A 562 25.36 55.34 28.16
C THR A 562 26.39 54.28 28.50
N TRP A 563 26.93 53.60 27.49
CA TRP A 563 27.85 52.48 27.68
C TRP A 563 29.07 52.55 26.78
N THR A 564 30.20 52.07 27.32
CA THR A 564 31.43 51.83 26.56
C THR A 564 31.74 50.34 26.62
N LEU A 565 31.86 49.70 25.47
CA LEU A 565 32.23 48.28 25.39
C LEU A 565 33.60 48.07 26.07
N LYS A 566 33.64 47.12 27.01
CA LYS A 566 34.90 46.65 27.62
C LYS A 566 35.61 45.70 26.65
N THR A 567 36.78 45.18 27.02
CA THR A 567 37.50 44.18 26.21
C THR A 567 36.66 42.93 25.99
N ASN A 568 36.82 42.29 24.82
CA ASN A 568 36.13 41.04 24.42
C ASN A 568 34.61 41.18 24.27
N LEU A 569 34.11 42.38 23.95
CA LEU A 569 32.71 42.60 23.59
C LEU A 569 32.65 43.23 22.20
N GLU A 570 31.81 42.70 21.33
CA GLU A 570 31.78 43.08 19.91
C GLU A 570 30.58 43.96 19.58
N ASN A 571 29.40 43.64 20.10
CA ASN A 571 28.16 44.29 19.71
C ASN A 571 27.57 45.14 20.84
N LEU A 572 27.03 46.32 20.48
CA LEU A 572 26.28 47.18 21.39
C LEU A 572 24.98 47.62 20.72
N THR A 573 23.86 47.37 21.37
CA THR A 573 22.55 47.90 21.01
C THR A 573 22.04 48.81 22.13
N LEU A 574 21.76 50.07 21.81
CA LEU A 574 21.18 51.01 22.77
C LEU A 574 19.66 50.84 22.78
N THR A 575 19.10 50.50 23.94
CA THR A 575 17.67 50.20 24.14
C THR A 575 16.93 51.28 24.93
N GLY A 576 17.66 52.27 25.47
CA GLY A 576 17.09 53.35 26.27
C GLY A 576 16.17 54.26 25.46
N THR A 577 15.29 54.99 26.16
CA THR A 577 14.32 55.91 25.53
C THR A 577 14.80 57.36 25.45
N THR A 578 15.94 57.69 26.06
CA THR A 578 16.55 59.03 26.06
C THR A 578 17.83 59.05 25.22
N ALA A 579 18.32 60.24 24.86
CA ALA A 579 19.62 60.38 24.21
C ALA A 579 20.75 59.86 25.11
N ILE A 580 21.41 58.78 24.68
CA ILE A 580 22.52 58.10 25.36
C ILE A 580 23.62 57.79 24.35
N ASN A 581 24.86 57.64 24.82
CA ASN A 581 26.00 57.38 23.94
C ASN A 581 26.41 55.90 24.00
N GLY A 582 26.74 55.32 22.85
CA GLY A 582 27.42 54.04 22.73
C GLY A 582 28.84 54.26 22.23
N THR A 583 29.83 53.70 22.95
CA THR A 583 31.24 53.78 22.56
C THR A 583 31.81 52.38 22.39
N GLY A 584 32.49 52.13 21.27
CA GLY A 584 33.17 50.86 21.00
C GLY A 584 34.51 50.71 21.73
N ASN A 585 35.19 49.60 21.48
CA ASN A 585 36.55 49.30 21.93
C ASN A 585 37.51 49.18 20.73
N ASN A 586 38.66 48.52 20.91
CA ASN A 586 39.66 48.34 19.85
C ASN A 586 39.39 47.12 18.93
N LEU A 587 38.26 46.43 19.10
CA LEU A 587 37.83 45.29 18.28
C LEU A 587 36.97 45.76 17.09
N ASN A 588 36.48 44.80 16.31
CA ASN A 588 35.54 45.08 15.22
C ASN A 588 34.13 45.23 15.77
N ASN A 589 33.74 46.43 16.22
CA ASN A 589 32.44 46.63 16.84
C ASN A 589 31.29 46.86 15.86
N ILE A 590 30.11 46.36 16.22
CA ILE A 590 28.82 46.76 15.64
C ILE A 590 28.04 47.52 16.70
N ILE A 591 27.67 48.78 16.41
CA ILE A 591 26.93 49.62 17.36
C ILE A 591 25.63 50.09 16.70
N THR A 592 24.51 49.72 17.33
CA THR A 592 23.17 50.13 16.94
C THR A 592 22.65 51.16 17.94
N GLY A 593 22.35 52.37 17.45
CA GLY A 593 21.77 53.43 18.28
C GLY A 593 20.27 53.23 18.55
N ASN A 594 19.76 53.97 19.55
CA ASN A 594 18.32 54.05 19.79
C ASN A 594 17.67 55.13 18.90
N SER A 595 16.36 55.36 19.07
CA SER A 595 15.59 56.29 18.25
C SER A 595 15.60 57.75 18.73
N ALA A 596 16.38 58.09 19.77
CA ALA A 596 16.26 59.35 20.52
C ALA A 596 17.07 60.52 19.94
#